data_AF-A0A524A9G9-F1
#
_entry.id   AF-A0A524A9G9-F1
#
_cell.length_a   1.000
_cell.length_b   1.000
_cell.length_c   1.000
_cell.angle_alpha   90.00
_cell.angle_beta   90.00
_cell.angle_gamma   90.00
#
_symmetry.space_group_name_H-M   'P 1'
#
loop_
_entity.id
_entity.type
_entity.pdbx_description
1 polymer ?
#
loop_
_entity_poly.entity_id
_entity_poly.type
_entity_poly.pdbx_seq_one_letter_code
_entity_poly.pdbx_strand_id
1 'polypeptide(L)' 'MATLQKRNSRGHNYWSIVESRRVNGKPRPIILEYLGTANALLKRLTEGVPKKVQSYSHGAV' A
#
# COMPACT_ATOMS: atom_id res chain seq x y z
N MET A 1 0.01 -2.08 12.80
CA MET A 1 -0.70 -3.09 11.99
C MET A 1 -1.29 -2.42 10.77
N ALA A 2 -1.00 -2.96 9.58
CA ALA A 2 -1.50 -2.44 8.32
C ALA A 2 -2.97 -2.80 8.11
N THR A 3 -3.75 -1.85 7.61
CA THR A 3 -5.19 -1.98 7.36
C THR A 3 -5.55 -1.30 6.04
N LEU A 4 -6.60 -1.76 5.37
CA LEU A 4 -7.15 -1.07 4.20
C LEU A 4 -8.12 0.02 4.64
N GLN A 5 -7.90 1.25 4.17
CA GLN A 5 -8.75 2.38 4.45
C GLN A 5 -9.39 2.91 3.16
N LYS A 6 -10.71 3.05 3.18
CA LYS A 6 -11.51 3.66 2.11
C LYS A 6 -11.60 5.17 2.30
N ARG A 7 -11.49 5.92 1.20
CA ARG A 7 -11.78 7.35 1.11
C ARG A 7 -12.72 7.62 -0.06
N ASN A 8 -13.85 8.26 0.20
CA ASN A 8 -14.71 8.77 -0.87
C ASN A 8 -14.23 10.17 -1.28
N SER A 9 -14.08 10.40 -2.58
CA SER A 9 -13.77 11.72 -3.14
C SER A 9 -14.41 11.84 -4.52
N ARG A 10 -15.20 12.91 -4.74
CA ARG A 10 -15.88 13.19 -6.02
C ARG A 10 -16.70 12.00 -6.55
N GLY A 11 -17.38 11.26 -5.65
CA GLY A 11 -18.18 10.09 -6.02
C GLY A 11 -17.37 8.81 -6.26
N HIS A 12 -16.04 8.86 -6.20
CA HIS A 12 -15.19 7.70 -6.38
C HIS A 12 -14.65 7.18 -5.04
N ASN A 13 -14.52 5.87 -4.95
CA ASN A 13 -13.93 5.18 -3.81
C ASN A 13 -12.45 4.91 -4.08
N TYR A 14 -11.60 5.49 -3.25
CA TYR A 14 -10.16 5.29 -3.26
C TYR A 14 -9.73 4.50 -2.03
N TRP A 15 -8.70 3.69 -2.19
CA TRP A 15 -8.19 2.80 -1.16
C TRP A 15 -6.74 3.09 -0.85
N SER A 16 -6.36 2.88 0.40
CA SER A 16 -5.00 3.09 0.90
C SER A 16 -4.68 2.01 1.92
N ILE A 17 -3.43 1.54 1.93
CA ILE A 17 -2.90 0.76 3.06
C ILE A 17 -2.42 1.76 4.09
N VAL A 18 -2.95 1.65 5.30
CA VAL A 18 -2.69 2.57 6.40
C VAL A 18 -2.22 1.79 7.61
N GLU A 19 -1.26 2.35 8.32
CA GLU A 19 -0.87 1.88 9.64
C GLU A 19 -1.18 2.93 10.71
N SER A 20 -1.78 2.50 11.82
CA SER A 20 -1.92 3.34 13.00
C SER A 20 -0.57 3.54 13.68
N ARG A 21 -0.10 4.78 13.78
CA ARG A 21 1.10 5.17 14.55
C ARG A 21 0.80 6.36 15.44
N ARG A 22 1.53 6.53 16.54
CA ARG A 22 1.43 7.75 17.35
C ARG A 22 2.30 8.85 16.74
N VAL A 23 1.69 9.99 16.46
CA VAL A 23 2.38 11.22 16.07
C VAL A 23 2.12 12.24 17.15
N ASN A 24 3.18 12.71 17.82
CA ASN A 24 3.10 13.63 18.97
C ASN A 24 2.13 13.12 20.06
N GLY A 25 2.25 11.83 20.41
CA GLY A 25 1.43 11.18 21.45
C GLY A 25 0.00 10.80 21.02
N LYS A 26 -0.50 11.29 19.88
CA LYS A 26 -1.86 11.01 19.39
C LYS A 26 -1.83 9.90 18.33
N PRO A 27 -2.70 8.87 18.41
CA PRO A 27 -2.80 7.86 17.35
C PRO A 27 -3.27 8.52 16.05
N ARG A 28 -2.58 8.23 14.95
CA ARG A 28 -2.83 8.76 13.61
C ARG A 28 -2.74 7.63 12.58
N PRO A 29 -3.66 7.59 11.60
CA PRO A 29 -3.50 6.76 10.42
C PRO A 29 -2.39 7.34 9.52
N ILE A 30 -1.33 6.58 9.27
CA ILE A 30 -0.26 6.93 8.31
C ILE A 30 -0.41 6.07 7.06
N ILE A 31 -0.49 6.70 5.90
CA ILE A 31 -0.59 6.02 4.61
C ILE A 31 0.77 5.38 4.27
N LEU A 32 0.78 4.07 4.10
CA LEU A 32 1.93 3.30 3.63
C LEU A 32 1.96 3.23 2.10
N GLU A 33 0.82 2.94 1.49
CA GLU A 33 0.68 2.88 0.02
C GLU A 33 -0.70 3.33 -0.41
N TYR A 34 -0.75 4.14 -1.47
CA TYR A 34 -1.99 4.54 -2.11
C TYR A 34 -2.33 3.56 -3.25
N LEU A 35 -3.49 2.91 -3.14
CA LEU A 35 -3.92 1.86 -4.08
C LEU A 35 -4.78 2.41 -5.22
N GLY A 36 -5.34 3.61 -5.08
CA GLY A 36 -6.26 4.18 -6.05
C GLY A 36 -7.64 3.54 -5.99
N THR A 37 -8.31 3.40 -7.13
CA THR A 37 -9.64 2.77 -7.22
C THR A 37 -9.54 1.25 -7.24
N ALA A 38 -10.63 0.56 -6.90
CA ALA A 38 -10.67 -0.91 -6.95
C ALA A 38 -10.33 -1.45 -8.35
N ASN A 39 -10.82 -0.81 -9.42
CA ASN A 39 -10.56 -1.22 -10.80
C ASN A 39 -9.09 -1.04 -11.19
N ALA A 40 -8.48 0.08 -10.78
CA ALA A 40 -7.05 0.33 -11.04
C ALA A 40 -6.16 -0.68 -10.29
N LEU A 41 -6.53 -0.98 -9.04
CA LEU A 41 -5.84 -1.98 -8.24
C LEU A 41 -5.97 -3.38 -8.86
N LEU A 42 -7.17 -3.78 -9.29
CA LEU A 42 -7.40 -5.05 -9.96
C LEU A 42 -6.53 -5.17 -11.21
N LYS A 43 -6.55 -4.14 -12.07
CA LYS A 43 -5.72 -4.08 -13.29
C LYS A 43 -4.24 -4.26 -12.98
N ARG A 44 -3.71 -3.55 -11.97
CA ARG A 44 -2.31 -3.67 -11.52
C ARG A 44 -1.98 -5.07 -11.00
N LEU A 45 -2.91 -5.73 -10.33
CA LEU A 45 -2.71 -7.09 -9.82
C LEU A 45 -2.76 -8.13 -10.95
N THR A 46 -3.64 -7.95 -11.94
CA THR A 46 -3.79 -8.87 -13.08
C THR A 46 -2.66 -8.73 -14.10
N GLU A 47 -2.21 -7.50 -14.39
CA GLU A 47 -1.11 -7.23 -15.33
C GLU A 47 0.26 -7.52 -14.72
N GLY A 48 0.30 -7.73 -13.40
CA GLY A 48 1.51 -8.00 -12.64
C GLY A 48 2.11 -6.72 -12.06
N VAL A 49 2.53 -6.83 -10.81
CA VAL A 49 3.35 -5.78 -10.18
C VAL A 49 4.79 -6.01 -10.62
N PRO A 50 5.50 -5.02 -11.20
CA PRO A 50 6.90 -5.17 -11.57
C PRO A 50 7.72 -5.51 -10.32
N LYS A 51 8.15 -6.77 -10.21
CA LYS A 51 8.95 -7.26 -9.09
C LYS A 51 10.42 -6.94 -9.35
N LYS A 52 10.91 -5.83 -8.81
CA LYS A 52 12.34 -5.53 -8.81
C LYS A 52 13.00 -6.27 -7.64
N VAL A 53 13.27 -7.56 -7.83
CA VAL A 53 13.93 -8.40 -6.82
C VAL A 53 15.41 -8.50 -7.17
N GLN A 54 16.27 -8.28 -6.18
CA GLN A 54 17.70 -8.61 -6.28
C GLN A 54 17.99 -9.74 -5.30
N SER A 55 18.51 -10.86 -5.80
CA SER A 55 19.02 -11.95 -4.97
C SER A 55 20.48 -11.70 -4.64
N TYR A 56 20.79 -11.54 -3.35
CA TYR A 56 22.16 -11.45 -2.86
C TYR A 56 22.55 -12.79 -2.24
N SER A 57 23.36 -13.59 -2.95
CA SER A 57 24.01 -14.77 -2.38
C SER A 57 25.28 -14.33 -1.64
N HIS A 58 25.28 -14.38 -0.31
CA HIS A 58 26.51 -14.23 0.47
C HIS A 58 27.13 -15.62 0.69
N GLY A 59 28.38 -15.82 0.26
CA GLY A 59 29.21 -16.94 0.70
C GLY A 59 29.28 -18.19 -0.20
N ALA A 60 29.29 -18.04 -1.53
CA ALA A 60 29.77 -19.13 -2.39
C ALA A 60 31.31 -19.13 -2.44
N VAL A 61 31.97 -19.57 -1.37
CA VAL A 61 33.38 -20.02 -1.33
C VAL A 61 33.49 -21.19 -0.37
#